data_AF-A0A5N8ZCY5-F1
#
_entry.id   AF-A0A5N8ZCY5-F1
#
_cell.length_a   1.000
_cell.length_b   1.000
_cell.length_c   1.000
_cell.angle_alpha   90.00
_cell.angle_beta   90.00
_cell.angle_gamma   90.00
#
_symmetry.space_group_name_H-M   'P 1'
#
loop_
_entity.id
_entity.type
_entity.pdbx_description
1 polymer ?
#
loop_
_entity_poly.entity_id
_entity_poly.type
_entity_poly.pdbx_seq_one_letter_code
_entity_poly.pdbx_strand_id
1 'polypeptide(L)'
;MGKRSFLKSGSKEIVLHGDLLRYRNEDEIKDIVVEKIDSISIENTKGIQSNLAWAFLGFIVSLISWYFLDESVLSTSIAIISMIAGLILFGSYFLLSTYSTLVIKTSRLDISFEFSSINRRKVNEFRKIVLERLK
;
A
#
# COMPACT_ATOMS: atom_id res chain seq x y z
N MET A 1 -14.53 5.41 -30.74
CA MET A 1 -13.98 4.25 -30.00
C MET A 1 -13.43 4.75 -28.67
N GLY A 2 -14.14 4.54 -27.56
CA GLY A 2 -13.75 5.05 -26.24
C GLY A 2 -12.46 4.38 -25.76
N LYS A 3 -11.49 5.18 -25.30
CA LYS A 3 -10.24 4.68 -24.69
C LYS A 3 -10.60 3.71 -23.56
N ARG A 4 -10.28 2.42 -23.74
CA ARG A 4 -10.33 1.44 -22.66
C ARG A 4 -9.25 1.80 -21.65
N SER A 5 -9.64 2.29 -20.49
CA SER A 5 -8.72 2.48 -19.37
C SER A 5 -8.70 1.20 -18.54
N PHE A 6 -7.50 0.67 -18.30
CA PHE A 6 -7.31 -0.51 -17.47
C PHE A 6 -6.10 -0.33 -16.57
N LEU A 7 -6.16 -0.95 -15.39
CA LEU A 7 -5.08 -1.03 -14.42
C LEU A 7 -4.81 -2.49 -14.12
N LYS A 8 -3.54 -2.88 -14.09
CA LYS A 8 -3.11 -4.23 -13.73
C LYS A 8 -1.98 -4.16 -12.71
N SER A 9 -2.08 -4.97 -11.66
CA SER A 9 -1.10 -5.06 -10.58
C SER A 9 -1.10 -6.50 -10.08
N GLY A 10 -0.06 -7.25 -10.42
CA GLY A 10 0.00 -8.70 -10.18
C GLY A 10 -1.18 -9.42 -10.85
N SER A 11 -1.93 -10.17 -10.06
CA SER A 11 -3.15 -10.90 -10.43
C SER A 11 -4.42 -10.05 -10.38
N LYS A 12 -4.35 -8.83 -9.85
CA LYS A 12 -5.48 -7.89 -9.81
C LYS A 12 -5.56 -7.06 -11.08
N GLU A 13 -6.75 -6.91 -11.62
CA GLU A 13 -7.03 -6.10 -12.80
C GLU A 13 -8.31 -5.28 -12.60
N ILE A 14 -8.29 -4.00 -12.99
CA ILE A 14 -9.47 -3.14 -13.07
C ILE A 14 -9.62 -2.69 -14.51
N VAL A 15 -10.79 -2.91 -15.11
CA VAL A 15 -11.10 -2.49 -16.47
C VAL A 15 -12.39 -1.68 -16.47
N LEU A 16 -12.37 -0.54 -17.14
CA LEU A 16 -13.58 0.24 -17.41
C LEU A 16 -14.15 -0.17 -18.78
N HIS A 17 -15.37 -0.70 -18.80
CA HIS A 17 -16.06 -1.13 -20.02
C HIS A 17 -17.47 -0.57 -20.08
N GLY A 18 -17.67 0.51 -20.85
CA GLY A 18 -18.95 1.24 -20.85
C GLY A 18 -19.25 1.77 -19.46
N ASP A 19 -20.46 1.52 -18.95
CA ASP A 19 -20.92 1.98 -17.62
C ASP A 19 -20.57 0.99 -16.50
N LEU A 20 -19.75 -0.02 -16.80
CA LEU A 20 -19.30 -1.03 -15.85
C LEU A 20 -17.80 -0.89 -15.57
N LEU A 21 -17.46 -0.98 -14.29
CA LEU A 21 -16.12 -1.19 -13.78
C LEU A 21 -15.98 -2.66 -13.37
N ARG A 22 -15.16 -3.39 -14.11
CA ARG A 22 -14.85 -4.79 -13.84
C ARG A 22 -13.57 -4.88 -13.04
N TYR A 23 -13.67 -5.48 -11.86
CA TYR A 23 -12.54 -5.87 -11.03
C TYR A 23 -12.34 -7.38 -11.12
N ARG A 24 -11.11 -7.80 -11.39
CA ARG A 24 -10.70 -9.20 -11.38
C ARG A 24 -9.60 -9.38 -10.35
N ASN A 25 -9.76 -10.38 -9.50
CA ASN A 25 -8.76 -10.94 -8.62
C ASN A 25 -8.57 -12.43 -8.97
N GLU A 26 -7.63 -13.12 -8.34
CA GLU A 26 -7.28 -14.53 -8.65
C GLU A 26 -8.50 -15.45 -8.75
N ASP A 27 -9.44 -15.33 -7.81
CA ASP A 27 -10.61 -16.23 -7.72
C ASP A 27 -11.94 -15.53 -8.02
N GLU A 28 -11.95 -14.20 -8.19
CA GLU A 28 -13.19 -13.43 -8.22
C GLU A 28 -13.22 -12.39 -9.34
N ILE A 29 -14.34 -12.32 -10.05
CA ILE A 29 -14.68 -11.22 -10.96
C ILE A 29 -15.88 -10.48 -10.38
N LYS A 30 -15.74 -9.17 -10.19
CA LYS A 30 -16.78 -8.28 -9.69
C LYS A 30 -17.06 -7.20 -10.72
N ASP A 31 -18.31 -7.08 -11.14
CA ASP A 31 -18.77 -6.01 -12.02
C ASP A 31 -19.54 -4.98 -11.20
N ILE A 32 -19.11 -3.72 -11.27
CA ILE A 32 -19.71 -2.60 -10.55
C ILE A 32 -20.22 -1.58 -11.56
N VAL A 33 -21.47 -1.16 -11.40
CA VAL A 33 -22.02 -0.04 -12.19
C VAL A 33 -21.38 1.26 -11.72
N VAL A 34 -20.82 2.04 -12.65
CA VAL A 34 -20.07 3.26 -12.33
C VAL A 34 -20.90 4.23 -11.49
N GLU A 35 -22.18 4.43 -11.81
CA GLU A 35 -23.10 5.30 -11.05
C GLU A 35 -23.27 4.90 -9.57
N LYS A 36 -22.97 3.65 -9.20
CA LYS A 36 -23.06 3.17 -7.82
C LYS A 36 -21.78 3.39 -7.01
N ILE A 37 -20.77 4.03 -7.59
CA ILE A 37 -19.53 4.38 -6.91
C ILE A 37 -19.75 5.67 -6.12
N ASP A 38 -19.61 5.58 -4.80
CA ASP A 38 -19.77 6.72 -3.91
C ASP A 38 -18.53 7.60 -3.90
N SER A 39 -17.34 7.00 -3.93
CA SER A 39 -16.08 7.76 -3.95
C SER A 39 -14.89 6.95 -4.46
N ILE A 40 -13.88 7.67 -4.98
CA ILE A 40 -12.60 7.10 -5.41
C ILE A 40 -11.45 7.91 -4.81
N SER A 41 -10.68 7.27 -3.93
CA SER A 41 -9.52 7.85 -3.26
C SER A 41 -8.25 7.05 -3.56
N ILE A 42 -7.11 7.73 -3.44
CA ILE A 42 -5.80 7.09 -3.38
C ILE A 42 -5.31 7.29 -1.96
N GLU A 43 -5.15 6.19 -1.23
CA GLU A 43 -4.65 6.17 0.13
C GLU A 43 -3.21 5.65 0.13
N ASN A 44 -2.36 6.23 0.96
CA ASN A 44 -1.08 5.62 1.27
C ASN A 44 -1.34 4.38 2.14
N THR A 45 -0.53 3.34 1.98
CA THR A 45 -0.68 2.10 2.74
C THR A 45 -0.59 2.40 4.25
N LYS A 46 -1.66 2.10 4.97
CA LYS A 46 -1.78 2.35 6.41
C LYS A 46 -0.82 1.44 7.17
N GLY A 47 -0.23 1.93 8.26
CA GLY A 47 0.68 1.16 9.11
C GLY A 47 2.15 1.13 8.66
N ILE A 48 2.51 1.80 7.55
CA ILE A 48 3.93 1.90 7.16
C ILE A 48 4.71 2.78 8.14
N GLN A 49 4.15 3.92 8.55
CA GLN A 49 4.83 4.87 9.44
C GLN A 49 5.15 4.26 10.82
N SER A 50 4.36 3.31 11.31
CA SER A 50 4.69 2.57 12.53
C SER A 50 5.94 1.72 12.37
N ASN A 51 6.19 1.12 11.20
CA ASN A 51 7.40 0.34 10.97
C ASN A 51 8.65 1.21 11.05
N LEU A 52 8.59 2.47 10.58
CA LEU A 52 9.69 3.42 10.74
C LEU A 52 9.93 3.79 12.21
N ALA A 53 8.86 4.03 12.96
CA ALA A 53 8.96 4.35 14.39
C ALA A 53 9.58 3.17 15.18
N TRP A 54 9.14 1.95 14.90
CA TRP A 54 9.72 0.74 15.51
C TRP A 54 11.16 0.49 15.06
N ALA A 55 11.50 0.80 13.81
CA ALA A 55 12.88 0.71 13.32
C ALA A 55 13.80 1.65 14.09
N PHE A 56 13.36 2.89 14.28
CA PHE A 56 14.09 3.90 15.04
C PHE A 56 14.23 3.50 16.51
N LEU A 57 13.18 2.95 17.12
CA LEU A 57 13.23 2.43 18.48
C LEU A 57 14.24 1.29 18.62
N GLY A 58 14.23 0.32 17.70
CA GLY A 58 15.20 -0.79 17.71
C GLY A 58 16.65 -0.30 17.58
N PHE A 59 16.87 0.72 16.75
CA PHE A 59 18.19 1.36 16.63
C PHE A 59 18.62 2.05 17.92
N ILE A 60 17.74 2.82 18.56
CA ILE A 60 18.04 3.47 19.86
C ILE A 60 18.35 2.42 20.93
N VAL A 61 17.53 1.37 21.04
CA VAL A 61 17.74 0.30 22.03
C VAL A 61 19.08 -0.40 21.80
N SER A 62 19.48 -0.60 20.53
CA SER A 62 20.80 -1.13 20.20
C SER A 62 21.93 -0.23 20.69
N LEU A 63 21.86 1.08 20.42
CA LEU A 63 22.87 2.04 20.87
C LEU A 63 22.96 2.11 22.40
N ILE A 64 21.81 2.14 23.10
CA ILE A 64 21.78 2.17 24.56
C ILE A 64 22.40 0.88 25.12
N SER A 65 22.04 -0.26 24.55
CA SER A 65 22.54 -1.56 25.00
C SER A 65 24.03 -1.73 24.75
N TRP A 66 24.55 -1.11 23.68
CA TRP A 66 25.97 -1.11 23.38
C TRP A 66 26.77 -0.15 24.27
N TYR A 67 26.24 1.04 24.55
CA TYR A 67 26.99 2.12 25.21
C TYR A 67 26.85 2.14 26.74
N PHE A 68 25.67 1.78 27.29
CA PHE A 68 25.35 1.97 28.71
C PHE A 68 25.24 0.68 29.52
N LEU A 69 25.03 -0.48 28.88
CA LEU A 69 25.01 -1.74 29.60
C LEU A 69 26.43 -2.29 29.72
N ASP A 70 26.75 -2.89 30.87
CA ASP A 70 28.02 -3.60 31.06
C ASP A 70 28.29 -4.58 29.92
N GLU A 71 29.55 -4.74 29.54
CA GLU A 71 30.01 -5.70 28.51
C GLU A 71 29.71 -7.14 28.94
N SER A 72 28.46 -7.54 28.75
CA SER A 72 27.92 -8.83 29.11
C SER A 72 27.34 -9.49 27.87
N VAL A 73 27.37 -10.82 27.84
CA VAL A 73 26.79 -11.59 26.72
C VAL A 73 25.33 -11.19 26.48
N LEU A 74 24.60 -10.85 27.55
CA LEU A 74 23.21 -10.43 27.49
C LEU A 74 23.04 -9.05 26.85
N SER A 75 23.82 -8.04 27.23
CA SER A 75 23.75 -6.70 26.63
C SER A 75 24.15 -6.70 25.15
N THR A 76 25.20 -7.45 24.80
CA THR A 76 25.62 -7.63 23.41
C THR A 76 24.53 -8.33 22.59
N SER A 77 23.88 -9.36 23.14
CA SER A 77 22.79 -10.07 22.46
C SER A 77 21.58 -9.17 22.23
N ILE A 78 21.18 -8.37 23.22
CA ILE A 78 20.09 -7.40 23.10
C ILE A 78 20.43 -6.37 22.01
N ALA A 79 21.65 -5.82 22.02
CA ALA A 79 22.08 -4.85 21.02
C ALA A 79 21.96 -5.40 19.59
N ILE A 80 22.47 -6.63 19.37
CA ILE A 80 22.41 -7.29 18.05
C ILE A 80 20.96 -7.56 17.62
N ILE A 81 20.13 -8.12 18.49
CA ILE A 81 18.72 -8.43 18.16
C ILE A 81 17.94 -7.15 17.86
N SER A 82 18.11 -6.11 18.66
CA SER A 82 17.47 -4.81 18.44
C SER A 82 17.93 -4.15 17.14
N MET A 83 19.21 -4.28 16.78
CA MET A 83 19.73 -3.79 15.51
C MET A 83 19.14 -4.54 14.31
N ILE A 84 19.07 -5.88 14.38
CA ILE A 84 18.49 -6.71 13.33
C ILE A 84 16.99 -6.38 13.16
N ALA A 85 16.24 -6.31 14.26
CA ALA A 85 14.83 -5.93 14.24
C ALA A 85 14.64 -4.54 13.61
N GLY A 86 15.49 -3.57 13.98
CA GLY A 86 15.50 -2.23 13.41
C GLY A 86 15.70 -2.24 11.90
N LEU A 87 16.69 -3.00 11.41
CA LEU A 87 16.98 -3.12 9.97
C LEU A 87 15.85 -3.77 9.18
N ILE A 88 15.24 -4.84 9.71
CA ILE A 88 14.10 -5.51 9.06
C ILE A 88 12.93 -4.54 8.90
N LEU A 89 12.61 -3.81 9.97
CA LEU A 89 11.51 -2.84 9.97
C LEU A 89 11.81 -1.66 9.04
N PHE A 90 13.05 -1.18 9.01
CA PHE A 90 13.47 -0.13 8.10
C PHE A 90 13.38 -0.55 6.62
N GLY A 91 13.85 -1.76 6.30
CA GLY A 91 13.72 -2.34 4.97
C GLY A 91 12.25 -2.50 4.55
N SER A 92 11.41 -2.99 5.46
CA SER A 92 9.96 -3.12 5.22
C SER A 92 9.29 -1.77 4.96
N TYR A 93 9.68 -0.73 5.72
CA TYR A 93 9.20 0.63 5.51
C TYR A 93 9.56 1.12 4.11
N PHE A 94 10.83 0.98 3.71
CA PHE A 94 11.29 1.45 2.42
C PHE A 94 10.53 0.77 1.27
N LEU A 95 10.43 -0.57 1.29
CA LEU A 95 9.70 -1.32 0.27
C LEU A 95 8.23 -0.90 0.20
N LEU A 96 7.52 -0.89 1.32
CA LEU A 96 6.08 -0.63 1.35
C LEU A 96 5.74 0.84 1.12
N SER A 97 6.62 1.79 1.50
CA SER A 97 6.42 3.23 1.29
C SER A 97 6.32 3.62 -0.18
N THR A 98 6.84 2.78 -1.07
CA THR A 98 6.72 2.97 -2.52
C THR A 98 5.37 2.53 -3.07
N TYR A 99 4.48 1.96 -2.26
CA TYR A 99 3.16 1.50 -2.69
C TYR A 99 2.06 2.45 -2.19
N SER A 100 0.95 2.42 -2.91
CA SER A 100 -0.28 3.14 -2.57
C SER A 100 -1.47 2.27 -2.96
N THR A 101 -2.62 2.56 -2.37
CA THR A 101 -3.86 1.81 -2.61
C THR A 101 -4.89 2.72 -3.24
N LEU A 102 -5.42 2.32 -4.39
CA LEU A 102 -6.62 2.92 -4.96
C LEU A 102 -7.83 2.26 -4.27
N VAL A 103 -8.67 3.07 -3.64
CA VAL A 103 -9.89 2.62 -2.97
C VAL A 103 -11.08 3.17 -3.73
N ILE A 104 -11.95 2.27 -4.18
CA ILE A 104 -13.23 2.58 -4.83
C ILE A 104 -14.30 2.14 -3.84
N LYS A 105 -15.01 3.10 -3.26
CA LYS A 105 -16.10 2.83 -2.32
C LYS A 105 -17.41 2.76 -3.07
N THR A 106 -18.23 1.77 -2.72
CA THR A 106 -19.59 1.65 -3.20
C THR A 106 -20.52 1.31 -2.05
N SER A 107 -21.82 1.55 -2.24
CA SER A 107 -22.86 1.25 -1.25
C SER A 107 -22.88 -0.19 -0.73
N ARG A 108 -22.25 -1.14 -1.44
CA ARG A 108 -22.27 -2.57 -1.06
C ARG A 108 -20.89 -3.19 -0.91
N LEU A 109 -19.89 -2.70 -1.62
CA LEU A 109 -18.58 -3.34 -1.68
C LEU A 109 -17.47 -2.35 -1.99
N ASP A 110 -16.47 -2.31 -1.11
CA ASP A 110 -15.26 -1.53 -1.34
C ASP A 110 -14.25 -2.37 -2.12
N ILE A 111 -13.70 -1.80 -3.20
CA ILE A 111 -12.58 -2.39 -3.95
C ILE A 111 -11.31 -1.65 -3.58
N SER A 112 -10.29 -2.41 -3.19
CA SER A 112 -8.92 -1.92 -2.98
C SER A 112 -7.96 -2.50 -4.02
N PHE A 113 -7.17 -1.64 -4.65
CA PHE A 113 -6.16 -2.00 -5.64
C PHE A 113 -4.82 -1.38 -5.30
N GLU A 114 -3.85 -2.21 -4.93
CA GLU A 114 -2.50 -1.77 -4.58
C GLU A 114 -1.65 -1.58 -5.84
N PHE A 115 -0.90 -0.50 -5.88
CA PHE A 115 0.00 -0.16 -6.98
C PHE A 115 1.27 0.50 -6.49
N SER A 116 2.38 0.26 -7.19
CA SER A 116 3.64 0.97 -6.96
C SER A 116 3.55 2.43 -7.43
N SER A 117 4.28 3.32 -6.77
CA SER A 117 4.44 4.74 -7.09
C SER A 117 4.80 5.00 -8.55
N ILE A 118 5.50 4.07 -9.21
CA ILE A 118 5.82 4.11 -10.64
C ILE A 118 4.55 4.17 -11.50
N ASN A 119 3.50 3.47 -11.10
CA ASN A 119 2.22 3.43 -11.81
C ASN A 119 1.25 4.56 -11.42
N ARG A 120 1.64 5.46 -10.51
CA ARG A 120 0.77 6.51 -9.96
C ARG A 120 0.16 7.41 -11.03
N ARG A 121 0.92 7.73 -12.09
CA ARG A 121 0.39 8.51 -13.23
C ARG A 121 -0.76 7.80 -13.93
N LYS A 122 -0.58 6.51 -14.27
CA LYS A 122 -1.62 5.70 -14.93
C LYS A 122 -2.86 5.56 -14.05
N VAL A 123 -2.67 5.36 -12.75
CA VAL A 123 -3.78 5.29 -11.78
C VAL A 123 -4.51 6.63 -11.66
N ASN A 124 -3.79 7.75 -11.65
CA ASN A 124 -4.41 9.08 -11.65
C ASN A 124 -5.21 9.35 -12.94
N GLU A 125 -4.68 8.96 -14.10
CA GLU A 125 -5.40 9.06 -15.37
C GLU A 125 -6.66 8.19 -15.36
N PHE A 126 -6.57 6.95 -14.87
CA PHE A 126 -7.72 6.07 -14.68
C PHE A 126 -8.76 6.70 -13.75
N ARG A 127 -8.34 7.16 -12.55
CA ARG A 127 -9.22 7.83 -11.57
C ARG A 127 -9.93 9.04 -12.19
N LYS A 128 -9.22 9.85 -12.98
CA LYS A 128 -9.81 11.01 -13.66
C LYS A 128 -10.92 10.59 -14.62
N ILE A 129 -10.68 9.55 -15.42
CA ILE A 129 -11.69 9.02 -16.36
C ILE A 129 -12.93 8.51 -15.62
N VAL A 130 -12.76 7.84 -14.47
CA VAL A 130 -13.91 7.36 -13.69
C VAL A 130 -14.67 8.54 -13.06
N LEU A 131 -13.97 9.51 -12.48
CA LEU A 131 -14.59 10.71 -11.90
C LEU A 131 -15.36 11.55 -12.94
N GLU A 132 -14.89 11.61 -14.18
CA GLU A 132 -15.60 12.29 -15.28
C GLU A 132 -16.93 11.61 -15.63
N ARG A 133 -17.09 10.31 -15.33
CA ARG A 133 -18.32 9.54 -15.57
C ARG A 133 -19.27 9.48 -14.37
N LEU A 134 -18.84 9.97 -13.21
CA LEU A 134 -19.68 10.11 -12.02
C LEU A 134 -20.43 11.46 -11.99
N LYS A 135 -20.11 12.36 -12.92
CA LYS A 135 -20.80 13.64 -13.12
C LYS A 135 -21.93 13.48 -14.13
#